data_AF-A0A812M1Z6-F1
#
_entry.id   AF-A0A812M1Z6-F1
#
_cell.length_a   1.000
_cell.length_b   1.000
_cell.length_c   1.000
_cell.angle_alpha   90.00
_cell.angle_beta   90.00
_cell.angle_gamma   90.00
#
_symmetry.space_group_name_H-M   'P 1'
#
loop_
_entity.id
_entity.type
_entity.pdbx_description
1 polymer ?
#
loop_
_entity_poly.entity_id
_entity_poly.type
_entity_poly.pdbx_seq_one_letter_code
_entity_poly.pdbx_strand_id
1 'polypeptide(L)'
;MQYLLQHSRFCGLKCDAVTLVRLLRAYVGMAYNRAPRSGDLVQQCHVGRTQADHFLAVLREVEAARGRSWKAKIRVSGLVEVDGTSLGKFAVRATCKRFQPQIKALTAKLARTGKVIPSVFFVHYQVLGIMRRGGPPILAIPDLPVTVPGSRPPTESFEGIRQTGLLHKVPLARRPFTTIFSDGNRAWQTLAQQLRMTSHAVCHQSKEWTRTVQNKHWRARHLLCGTQTLDRAWQSLKDFVGPKVSRKTGHGQHAHESFLVRDLISQFMYRQSMGNLEPGVFLLRLGEAFRVLADAP
;
A
#
# COMPACT_ATOMS: atom_id res chain seq x y z
N MET A 1 -33.87 -14.15 -5.99
CA MET A 1 -32.55 -13.82 -5.39
C MET A 1 -31.42 -14.72 -5.91
N GLN A 2 -31.57 -16.05 -5.91
CA GLN A 2 -30.55 -16.96 -6.45
C GLN A 2 -30.14 -16.63 -7.89
N TYR A 3 -31.09 -16.35 -8.78
CA TYR A 3 -30.82 -15.91 -10.15
C TYR A 3 -29.98 -14.61 -10.20
N LEU A 4 -30.31 -13.61 -9.35
CA LEU A 4 -29.56 -12.36 -9.29
C LEU A 4 -28.13 -12.58 -8.79
N LEU A 5 -27.93 -13.46 -7.80
CA LEU A 5 -26.59 -13.76 -7.29
C LEU A 5 -25.75 -14.53 -8.31
N GLN A 6 -26.35 -15.49 -9.01
CA GLN A 6 -25.69 -16.28 -10.06
C GLN A 6 -25.15 -15.42 -11.20
N HIS A 7 -25.80 -14.30 -11.51
CA HIS A 7 -25.38 -13.36 -12.54
C HIS A 7 -24.69 -12.11 -11.96
N SER A 8 -24.24 -12.17 -10.72
CA SER A 8 -23.52 -11.09 -10.05
C SER A 8 -22.10 -11.50 -9.66
N ARG A 9 -21.31 -10.54 -9.17
CA ARG A 9 -20.00 -10.82 -8.56
C ARG A 9 -20.06 -11.68 -7.29
N PHE A 10 -21.26 -11.88 -6.72
CA PHE A 10 -21.50 -12.82 -5.63
C PHE A 10 -21.89 -14.22 -6.12
N CYS A 11 -21.64 -14.57 -7.39
CA CYS A 11 -21.91 -15.90 -7.91
C CYS A 11 -21.20 -16.96 -7.08
N GLY A 12 -21.94 -17.98 -6.62
CA GLY A 12 -21.44 -19.01 -5.71
C GLY A 12 -21.53 -18.66 -4.22
N LEU A 13 -21.92 -17.43 -3.85
CA LEU A 13 -22.27 -17.09 -2.47
C LEU A 13 -23.62 -17.71 -2.13
N LYS A 14 -23.59 -18.78 -1.33
CA LYS A 14 -24.80 -19.47 -0.86
C LYS A 14 -25.46 -18.68 0.27
N CYS A 15 -26.23 -17.62 -0.03
CA CYS A 15 -27.00 -16.92 1.00
C CYS A 15 -28.35 -16.42 0.47
N ASP A 16 -29.30 -16.20 1.39
CA ASP A 16 -30.55 -15.52 1.06
C ASP A 16 -30.39 -13.99 1.07
N ALA A 17 -31.46 -13.29 0.70
CA ALA A 17 -31.54 -11.84 0.65
C ALA A 17 -31.23 -11.17 2.00
N VAL A 18 -31.83 -11.70 3.07
CA VAL A 18 -31.75 -11.14 4.42
C VAL A 18 -30.33 -11.24 4.94
N THR A 19 -29.67 -12.37 4.70
CA THR A 19 -28.28 -12.63 5.06
C THR A 19 -27.34 -11.72 4.29
N LEU A 20 -27.55 -11.50 2.99
CA LEU A 20 -26.74 -10.54 2.22
C LEU A 20 -26.86 -9.12 2.77
N VAL A 21 -28.08 -8.66 3.07
CA VAL A 21 -28.32 -7.34 3.67
C VAL A 21 -27.63 -7.23 5.03
N ARG A 22 -27.72 -8.26 5.86
CA ARG A 22 -27.03 -8.31 7.17
C ARG A 22 -25.52 -8.23 7.02
N LEU A 23 -24.93 -8.96 6.06
CA LEU A 23 -23.50 -8.90 5.75
C LEU A 23 -23.08 -7.50 5.27
N LEU A 24 -23.86 -6.88 4.39
CA LEU A 24 -23.61 -5.51 3.93
C LEU A 24 -23.67 -4.50 5.07
N ARG A 25 -24.69 -4.58 5.93
CA ARG A 25 -24.85 -3.70 7.11
C ARG A 25 -23.68 -3.84 8.08
N ALA A 26 -23.29 -5.07 8.38
CA ALA A 26 -22.13 -5.34 9.22
C ALA A 26 -20.85 -4.76 8.59
N TYR A 27 -20.65 -4.97 7.30
CA TYR A 27 -19.47 -4.49 6.57
C TYR A 27 -19.34 -2.96 6.57
N VAL A 28 -20.42 -2.23 6.27
CA VAL A 28 -20.38 -0.76 6.22
C VAL A 28 -20.30 -0.13 7.60
N GLY A 29 -20.68 -0.86 8.65
CA GLY A 29 -20.49 -0.46 10.04
C GLY A 29 -19.07 -0.70 10.58
N MET A 30 -18.18 -1.36 9.83
CA MET A 30 -16.80 -1.61 10.28
C MET A 30 -15.95 -0.34 10.20
N ALA A 31 -15.03 -0.19 11.15
CA ALA A 31 -14.09 0.92 11.18
C ALA A 31 -13.23 0.99 9.89
N TYR A 32 -13.13 2.19 9.31
CA TYR A 32 -12.43 2.44 8.03
C TYR A 32 -10.94 2.11 8.07
N ASN A 33 -10.32 2.22 9.24
CA ASN A 33 -8.90 1.99 9.46
C ASN A 33 -8.56 0.51 9.74
N ARG A 34 -9.53 -0.41 9.64
CA ARG A 34 -9.30 -1.85 9.81
C ARG A 34 -9.76 -2.62 8.58
N ALA A 35 -8.95 -3.59 8.14
CA ALA A 35 -9.41 -4.53 7.14
C ALA A 35 -10.50 -5.42 7.74
N PRO A 36 -11.64 -5.58 7.05
CA PRO A 36 -12.70 -6.50 7.45
C PRO A 36 -12.18 -7.93 7.64
N ARG A 37 -12.52 -8.56 8.76
CA ARG A 37 -12.14 -9.96 9.05
C ARG A 37 -13.37 -10.85 9.00
N SER A 38 -13.19 -12.04 8.47
CA SER A 38 -14.28 -13.02 8.35
C SER A 38 -14.78 -13.49 9.69
N GLY A 39 -13.92 -13.53 10.73
CA GLY A 39 -14.35 -13.84 12.11
C GLY A 39 -15.41 -12.86 12.62
N ASP A 40 -15.25 -11.57 12.32
CA ASP A 40 -16.20 -10.53 12.73
C ASP A 40 -17.57 -10.76 12.07
N LEU A 41 -17.59 -11.09 10.78
CA LEU A 41 -18.83 -11.41 10.05
C LEU A 41 -19.47 -12.73 10.48
N VAL A 42 -18.67 -13.76 10.77
CA VAL A 42 -19.18 -15.04 11.28
C VAL A 42 -19.92 -14.80 12.59
N GLN A 43 -19.34 -14.02 13.50
CA GLN A 43 -19.92 -13.73 14.81
C GLN A 43 -21.15 -12.81 14.71
N GLN A 44 -21.08 -11.72 13.94
CA GLN A 44 -22.15 -10.72 13.86
C GLN A 44 -23.31 -11.15 12.95
N CYS A 45 -23.02 -11.93 11.91
CA CYS A 45 -24.00 -12.31 10.90
C CYS A 45 -24.38 -13.78 10.94
N HIS A 46 -23.87 -14.57 11.89
CA HIS A 46 -24.18 -16.01 12.02
C HIS A 46 -24.08 -16.78 10.69
N VAL A 47 -23.02 -16.50 9.92
CA VAL A 47 -22.72 -17.19 8.65
C VAL A 47 -21.52 -18.11 8.81
N GLY A 48 -21.39 -19.10 7.93
CA GLY A 48 -20.22 -19.95 7.83
C GLY A 48 -18.98 -19.17 7.36
N ARG A 49 -17.80 -19.65 7.75
CA ARG A 49 -16.52 -19.01 7.43
C ARG A 49 -16.31 -18.82 5.92
N THR A 50 -16.62 -19.84 5.12
CA THR A 50 -16.50 -19.79 3.66
C THR A 50 -17.40 -18.73 3.03
N GLN A 51 -18.62 -18.54 3.56
CA GLN A 51 -19.53 -17.48 3.08
C GLN A 51 -18.95 -16.10 3.41
N ALA A 52 -18.47 -15.90 4.63
CA ALA A 52 -17.82 -14.65 5.04
C ALA A 52 -16.57 -14.34 4.22
N ASP A 53 -15.70 -15.34 3.99
CA ASP A 53 -14.48 -15.18 3.19
C ASP A 53 -14.81 -14.83 1.73
N HIS A 54 -15.80 -15.50 1.14
CA HIS A 54 -16.26 -15.19 -0.22
C HIS A 54 -16.83 -13.78 -0.31
N PHE A 55 -17.75 -13.41 0.58
CA PHE A 55 -18.32 -12.07 0.62
C PHE A 55 -17.24 -10.98 0.76
N LEU A 56 -16.27 -11.17 1.65
CA LEU A 56 -15.15 -10.24 1.83
C LEU A 56 -14.21 -10.19 0.64
N ALA A 57 -13.99 -11.31 -0.06
CA ALA A 57 -13.18 -11.33 -1.27
C ALA A 57 -13.80 -10.45 -2.36
N VAL A 58 -15.10 -10.56 -2.58
CA VAL A 58 -15.83 -9.73 -3.56
C VAL A 58 -15.74 -8.25 -3.20
N LEU A 59 -16.04 -7.87 -1.96
CA LEU A 59 -16.00 -6.45 -1.56
C LEU A 59 -14.58 -5.88 -1.62
N ARG A 60 -13.58 -6.67 -1.24
CA ARG A 60 -12.17 -6.26 -1.33
C ARG A 60 -11.75 -6.03 -2.78
N GLU A 61 -12.12 -6.92 -3.70
CA GLU A 61 -11.81 -6.76 -5.13
C GLU A 61 -12.39 -5.45 -5.66
N VAL A 62 -13.66 -5.17 -5.32
CA VAL A 62 -14.38 -3.96 -5.74
C VAL A 62 -13.70 -2.69 -5.24
N GLU A 63 -13.42 -2.62 -3.94
CA GLU A 63 -12.74 -1.48 -3.34
C GLU A 63 -11.29 -1.35 -3.84
N ALA A 64 -10.57 -2.46 -4.01
CA ALA A 64 -9.19 -2.45 -4.51
C ALA A 64 -9.13 -1.93 -5.95
N ALA A 65 -10.06 -2.30 -6.81
CA ALA A 65 -10.16 -1.76 -8.16
C ALA A 65 -10.43 -0.24 -8.14
N ARG A 66 -11.29 0.24 -7.24
CA ARG A 66 -11.50 1.68 -7.06
C ARG A 66 -10.27 2.39 -6.54
N GLY A 67 -9.54 1.79 -5.60
CA GLY A 67 -8.26 2.30 -5.13
C GLY A 67 -7.23 2.43 -6.24
N ARG A 68 -7.13 1.41 -7.11
CA ARG A 68 -6.27 1.46 -8.32
C ARG A 68 -6.69 2.56 -9.29
N SER A 69 -7.98 2.68 -9.57
CA SER A 69 -8.54 3.72 -10.45
C SER A 69 -8.30 5.13 -9.90
N TRP A 70 -8.53 5.32 -8.60
CA TRP A 70 -8.26 6.56 -7.90
C TRP A 70 -6.77 6.92 -7.96
N LYS A 71 -5.89 5.96 -7.62
CA LYS A 71 -4.44 6.12 -7.72
C LYS A 71 -4.00 6.53 -9.13
N ALA A 72 -4.59 5.98 -10.17
CA ALA A 72 -4.24 6.32 -11.56
C ALA A 72 -4.55 7.80 -11.88
N LYS A 73 -5.69 8.31 -11.40
CA LYS A 73 -6.20 9.64 -11.72
C LYS A 73 -5.60 10.74 -10.84
N ILE A 74 -5.40 10.48 -9.55
CA ILE A 74 -5.01 11.49 -8.58
C ILE A 74 -3.67 12.15 -8.94
N ARG A 75 -3.55 13.43 -8.58
CA ARG A 75 -2.32 14.24 -8.59
C ARG A 75 -2.17 14.90 -7.22
N VAL A 76 -0.94 15.13 -6.80
CA VAL A 76 -0.63 15.65 -5.47
C VAL A 76 0.23 16.90 -5.57
N SER A 77 -0.12 17.95 -4.84
CA SER A 77 0.59 19.24 -4.89
C SER A 77 0.64 19.91 -3.51
N GLY A 78 1.48 20.94 -3.37
CA GLY A 78 1.66 21.71 -2.13
C GLY A 78 2.80 21.16 -1.27
N LEU A 79 2.52 20.85 0.01
CA LEU A 79 3.51 20.25 0.92
C LEU A 79 3.35 18.74 0.90
N VAL A 80 4.32 18.03 0.30
CA VAL A 80 4.22 16.60 0.02
C VAL A 80 5.32 15.85 0.75
N GLU A 81 4.93 14.87 1.56
CA GLU A 81 5.83 13.94 2.23
C GLU A 81 6.03 12.69 1.35
N VAL A 82 7.26 12.16 1.33
CA VAL A 82 7.64 10.96 0.59
C VAL A 82 8.50 10.06 1.47
N ASP A 83 8.18 8.77 1.49
CA ASP A 83 8.82 7.81 2.39
C ASP A 83 8.53 6.36 1.97
N GLY A 84 9.20 5.39 2.59
CA GLY A 84 8.89 3.98 2.51
C GLY A 84 8.72 3.30 3.86
N THR A 85 7.94 2.22 3.88
CA THR A 85 7.79 1.35 5.06
C THR A 85 7.85 -0.12 4.64
N SER A 86 8.12 -1.01 5.58
CA SER A 86 7.97 -2.46 5.42
C SER A 86 6.65 -2.95 6.01
N LEU A 87 5.94 -3.82 5.28
CA LEU A 87 4.80 -4.61 5.77
C LEU A 87 5.19 -6.03 6.21
N GLY A 88 6.50 -6.27 6.35
CA GLY A 88 7.08 -7.54 6.76
C GLY A 88 7.96 -8.17 5.68
N LYS A 89 8.33 -9.42 5.90
CA LYS A 89 9.19 -10.20 5.01
C LYS A 89 8.73 -11.66 4.95
N PHE A 90 9.15 -12.37 3.92
CA PHE A 90 8.93 -13.81 3.81
C PHE A 90 10.16 -14.54 3.27
N ALA A 91 10.30 -15.80 3.66
CA ALA A 91 11.41 -16.64 3.26
C ALA A 91 11.14 -17.33 1.91
N VAL A 92 12.16 -17.33 1.05
CA VAL A 92 12.21 -18.05 -0.22
C VAL A 92 13.49 -18.90 -0.31
N ARG A 93 13.43 -20.03 -1.01
CA ARG A 93 14.61 -20.86 -1.27
C ARG A 93 15.45 -20.28 -2.40
N ALA A 94 16.73 -20.65 -2.46
CA ALA A 94 17.63 -20.30 -3.56
C ALA A 94 17.11 -20.69 -4.95
N THR A 95 16.23 -21.70 -5.02
CA THR A 95 15.61 -22.20 -6.25
C THR A 95 14.36 -21.41 -6.69
N CYS A 96 13.98 -20.35 -5.96
CA CYS A 96 12.79 -19.55 -6.28
C CYS A 96 12.97 -18.80 -7.61
N LYS A 97 12.13 -19.13 -8.61
CA LYS A 97 12.25 -18.57 -9.96
C LYS A 97 11.98 -17.06 -9.99
N ARG A 98 10.96 -16.59 -9.26
CA ARG A 98 10.53 -15.18 -9.23
C ARG A 98 11.64 -14.23 -8.80
N PHE A 99 12.45 -14.63 -7.83
CA PHE A 99 13.49 -13.79 -7.22
C PHE A 99 14.91 -14.17 -7.65
N GLN A 100 15.04 -15.06 -8.64
CA GLN A 100 16.33 -15.63 -8.99
C GLN A 100 17.38 -14.62 -9.47
N PRO A 101 17.03 -13.57 -10.24
CA PRO A 101 18.02 -12.55 -10.62
C PRO A 101 18.72 -11.91 -9.41
N GLN A 102 17.94 -11.53 -8.38
CA GLN A 102 18.47 -10.93 -7.16
C GLN A 102 19.25 -11.95 -6.31
N ILE A 103 18.75 -13.18 -6.20
CA ILE A 103 19.42 -14.27 -5.47
C ILE A 103 20.79 -14.56 -6.10
N LYS A 104 20.88 -14.70 -7.43
CA LYS A 104 22.16 -14.91 -8.13
C LYS A 104 23.15 -13.77 -7.86
N ALA A 105 22.69 -12.51 -7.93
CA ALA A 105 23.53 -11.36 -7.66
C ALA A 105 24.08 -11.34 -6.22
N LEU A 106 23.23 -11.70 -5.24
CA LEU A 106 23.66 -11.82 -3.84
C LEU A 106 24.64 -12.97 -3.64
N THR A 107 24.37 -14.14 -4.22
CA THR A 107 25.25 -15.32 -4.15
C THR A 107 26.62 -15.02 -4.73
N ALA A 108 26.69 -14.36 -5.90
CA ALA A 108 27.95 -13.94 -6.49
C ALA A 108 28.72 -12.94 -5.62
N LYS A 109 28.01 -12.03 -4.91
CA LYS A 109 28.63 -11.12 -3.95
C LYS A 109 29.19 -11.86 -2.73
N LEU A 110 28.46 -12.83 -2.18
CA LEU A 110 28.91 -13.63 -1.04
C LEU A 110 30.14 -14.46 -1.40
N ALA A 111 30.11 -15.16 -2.54
CA ALA A 111 31.22 -15.97 -3.04
C ALA A 111 32.52 -15.15 -3.16
N ARG A 112 32.44 -13.94 -3.73
CA ARG A 112 33.59 -13.02 -3.82
C ARG A 112 34.16 -12.59 -2.47
N THR A 113 33.35 -12.63 -1.42
CA THR A 113 33.76 -12.25 -0.05
C THR A 113 34.07 -13.45 0.84
N GLY A 114 34.12 -14.66 0.27
CA GLY A 114 34.36 -15.90 1.01
C GLY A 114 33.25 -16.24 2.01
N LYS A 115 32.07 -15.63 1.90
CA LYS A 115 30.97 -15.83 2.84
C LYS A 115 30.14 -17.04 2.45
N VAL A 116 29.67 -17.78 3.46
CA VAL A 116 28.75 -18.92 3.30
C VAL A 116 27.48 -18.46 2.58
N ILE A 117 27.11 -19.19 1.54
CA ILE A 117 25.90 -18.93 0.76
C ILE A 117 24.72 -19.61 1.47
N PRO A 118 23.70 -18.84 1.88
CA PRO A 118 22.55 -19.42 2.57
C PRO A 118 21.63 -20.18 1.61
N SER A 119 20.93 -21.20 2.13
CA SER A 119 19.90 -21.94 1.37
C SER A 119 18.56 -21.18 1.28
N VAL A 120 18.37 -20.18 2.13
CA VAL A 120 17.15 -19.37 2.26
C VAL A 120 17.49 -17.89 2.21
N PHE A 121 16.64 -17.12 1.53
CA PHE A 121 16.72 -15.66 1.39
C PHE A 121 15.41 -15.02 1.89
N PHE A 122 15.49 -13.75 2.28
CA PHE A 122 14.33 -12.97 2.72
C PHE A 122 13.93 -11.93 1.69
N VAL A 123 12.68 -12.00 1.24
CA VAL A 123 12.02 -10.99 0.42
C VAL A 123 11.28 -10.02 1.33
N HIS A 124 11.50 -8.72 1.17
CA HIS A 124 10.85 -7.70 1.98
C HIS A 124 9.68 -7.06 1.24
N TYR A 125 8.53 -6.98 1.89
CA TYR A 125 7.35 -6.28 1.40
C TYR A 125 7.47 -4.79 1.66
N GLN A 126 8.29 -4.11 0.87
CA GLN A 126 8.43 -2.66 0.94
C GLN A 126 7.27 -1.97 0.22
N VAL A 127 6.75 -0.92 0.84
CA VAL A 127 5.71 -0.05 0.29
C VAL A 127 6.25 1.36 0.31
N LEU A 128 6.23 2.03 -0.83
CA LEU A 128 6.59 3.44 -0.94
C LEU A 128 5.32 4.27 -1.00
N GLY A 129 5.38 5.51 -0.53
CA GLY A 129 4.25 6.41 -0.62
C GLY A 129 4.63 7.86 -0.73
N ILE A 130 3.65 8.61 -1.22
CA ILE A 130 3.67 10.06 -1.25
C ILE A 130 2.33 10.55 -0.70
N MET A 131 2.33 11.68 -0.01
CA MET A 131 1.15 12.19 0.64
C MET A 131 1.24 13.71 0.75
N ARG A 132 0.22 14.43 0.28
CA ARG A 132 0.06 15.84 0.69
C ARG A 132 -0.25 15.85 2.17
N ARG A 133 0.39 16.72 2.94
CA ARG A 133 0.06 16.91 4.37
C ARG A 133 -1.45 17.14 4.55
N GLY A 134 -2.07 16.30 5.38
CA GLY A 134 -3.51 16.30 5.65
C GLY A 134 -4.38 15.65 4.56
N GLY A 135 -3.81 15.14 3.48
CA GLY A 135 -4.53 14.41 2.42
C GLY A 135 -4.32 12.89 2.49
N PRO A 136 -5.00 12.10 1.65
CA PRO A 136 -4.83 10.65 1.63
C PRO A 136 -3.47 10.23 1.03
N PRO A 137 -2.89 9.11 1.49
CA PRO A 137 -1.62 8.61 0.96
C PRO A 137 -1.82 7.91 -0.40
N ILE A 138 -0.85 8.08 -1.30
CA ILE A 138 -0.77 7.36 -2.58
C ILE A 138 0.38 6.36 -2.45
N LEU A 139 0.05 5.07 -2.56
CA LEU A 139 0.95 3.98 -2.22
C LEU A 139 1.34 3.15 -3.45
N ALA A 140 2.57 2.65 -3.46
CA ALA A 140 3.06 1.76 -4.49
C ALA A 140 4.01 0.70 -3.92
N ILE A 141 4.00 -0.48 -4.54
CA ILE A 141 4.92 -1.56 -4.22
C ILE A 141 5.93 -1.62 -5.38
N PRO A 142 7.20 -1.28 -5.14
CA PRO A 142 8.27 -1.48 -6.13
C PRO A 142 8.59 -2.98 -6.25
N ASP A 143 9.56 -3.34 -7.07
CA ASP A 143 10.12 -4.69 -7.03
C ASP A 143 10.63 -5.01 -5.61
N LEU A 144 10.24 -6.18 -5.12
CA LEU A 144 10.51 -6.55 -3.74
C LEU A 144 12.00 -6.90 -3.55
N PRO A 145 12.72 -6.20 -2.66
CA PRO A 145 14.14 -6.45 -2.46
C PRO A 145 14.38 -7.75 -1.70
N VAL A 146 15.40 -8.49 -2.14
CA VAL A 146 15.89 -9.72 -1.53
C VAL A 146 17.12 -9.43 -0.69
N THR A 147 17.22 -10.08 0.47
CA THR A 147 18.37 -9.99 1.37
C THR A 147 18.75 -11.37 1.89
N VAL A 148 19.98 -11.49 2.38
CA VAL A 148 20.42 -12.69 3.12
C VAL A 148 19.95 -12.63 4.58
N PRO A 149 19.75 -13.78 5.25
CA PRO A 149 19.47 -13.83 6.68
C PRO A 149 20.44 -12.99 7.52
N GLY A 150 19.92 -12.33 8.57
CA GLY A 150 20.70 -11.47 9.46
C GLY A 150 21.07 -10.09 8.90
N SER A 151 20.81 -9.81 7.62
CA SER A 151 21.04 -8.47 7.06
C SER A 151 20.07 -7.44 7.60
N ARG A 152 20.52 -6.18 7.63
CA ARG A 152 19.63 -5.04 7.87
C ARG A 152 18.54 -4.99 6.79
N PRO A 153 17.32 -4.52 7.13
CA PRO A 153 16.29 -4.27 6.14
C PRO A 153 16.81 -3.37 5.01
N PRO A 154 16.42 -3.63 3.76
CA PRO A 154 16.83 -2.80 2.64
C PRO A 154 16.19 -1.41 2.77
N THR A 155 16.97 -0.37 2.46
CA THR A 155 16.46 1.00 2.28
C THR A 155 15.86 1.14 0.88
N GLU A 156 15.01 2.15 0.68
CA GLU A 156 14.48 2.52 -0.64
C GLU A 156 15.64 2.77 -1.60
N SER A 157 15.61 2.12 -2.76
CA SER A 157 16.58 2.35 -3.82
C SER A 157 16.06 3.39 -4.81
N PHE A 158 16.96 4.11 -5.46
CA PHE A 158 16.61 5.06 -6.52
C PHE A 158 15.78 4.39 -7.62
N GLU A 159 16.18 3.20 -8.06
CA GLU A 159 15.45 2.45 -9.10
C GLU A 159 14.07 2.01 -8.62
N GLY A 160 13.96 1.53 -7.38
CA GLY A 160 12.67 1.16 -6.79
C GLY A 160 11.73 2.36 -6.73
N ILE A 161 12.21 3.52 -6.28
CA ILE A 161 11.42 4.76 -6.27
C ILE A 161 10.98 5.13 -7.69
N ARG A 162 11.92 5.13 -8.65
CA ARG A 162 11.64 5.48 -10.06
C ARG A 162 10.57 4.58 -10.67
N GLN A 163 10.67 3.27 -10.45
CA GLN A 163 9.72 2.26 -10.95
C GLN A 163 8.29 2.52 -10.48
N THR A 164 8.10 3.02 -9.25
CA THR A 164 6.75 3.25 -8.72
C THR A 164 5.97 4.35 -9.44
N GLY A 165 6.67 5.25 -10.14
CA GLY A 165 6.08 6.42 -10.78
C GLY A 165 5.44 7.42 -9.80
N LEU A 166 5.71 7.30 -8.50
CA LEU A 166 5.06 8.13 -7.47
C LEU A 166 5.35 9.63 -7.67
N LEU A 167 6.60 10.03 -7.87
CA LEU A 167 6.91 11.45 -8.08
C LEU A 167 6.27 12.03 -9.35
N HIS A 168 5.94 11.22 -10.36
CA HIS A 168 5.19 11.69 -11.54
C HIS A 168 3.74 12.08 -11.23
N LYS A 169 3.24 11.79 -10.02
CA LYS A 169 1.94 12.28 -9.53
C LYS A 169 2.00 13.75 -9.10
N VAL A 170 3.20 14.30 -8.93
CA VAL A 170 3.43 15.70 -8.62
C VAL A 170 3.47 16.49 -9.93
N PRO A 171 2.59 17.47 -10.14
CA PRO A 171 2.62 18.28 -11.36
C PRO A 171 3.91 19.10 -11.41
N LEU A 172 4.64 19.00 -12.53
CA LEU A 172 5.93 19.67 -12.76
C LEU A 172 5.81 21.20 -12.84
N ALA A 173 4.64 21.70 -13.23
CA ALA A 173 4.42 23.11 -13.48
C ALA A 173 2.97 23.49 -13.16
N ARG A 174 2.77 24.17 -12.03
CA ARG A 174 1.83 25.29 -11.83
C ARG A 174 1.89 25.70 -10.37
N ARG A 175 1.90 27.01 -10.13
CA ARG A 175 1.75 27.54 -8.77
C ARG A 175 0.49 26.94 -8.12
N PRO A 176 0.51 26.67 -6.80
CA PRO A 176 1.64 26.88 -5.89
C PRO A 176 2.75 25.83 -6.07
N PHE A 177 4.00 26.26 -5.86
CA PHE A 177 5.18 25.39 -5.92
C PHE A 177 5.01 24.19 -4.98
N THR A 178 5.19 22.97 -5.51
CA THR A 178 5.16 21.77 -4.69
C THR A 178 6.54 21.53 -4.07
N THR A 179 6.56 21.31 -2.77
CA THR A 179 7.76 21.03 -1.99
C THR A 179 7.70 19.60 -1.47
N ILE A 180 8.74 18.82 -1.77
CA ILE A 180 8.91 17.44 -1.33
C ILE A 180 9.65 17.42 0.01
N PHE A 181 9.16 16.63 0.96
CA PHE A 181 9.80 16.35 2.24
C PHE A 181 10.10 14.86 2.35
N SER A 182 11.36 14.49 2.57
CA SER A 182 11.77 13.10 2.78
C SER A 182 12.46 12.89 4.14
N ASP A 183 12.50 11.62 4.56
CA ASP A 183 13.02 11.12 5.84
C ASP A 183 14.57 11.02 5.88
N GLY A 184 15.27 11.58 4.89
CA GLY A 184 16.73 11.52 4.81
C GLY A 184 17.28 10.45 3.87
N ASN A 185 16.43 9.60 3.27
CA ASN A 185 16.90 8.77 2.16
C ASN A 185 17.21 9.65 0.92
N ARG A 186 18.50 9.68 0.55
CA ARG A 186 19.04 10.49 -0.57
C ARG A 186 18.41 10.15 -1.92
N ALA A 187 17.93 8.91 -2.11
CA ALA A 187 17.35 8.48 -3.37
C ALA A 187 16.09 9.29 -3.74
N TRP A 188 15.28 9.68 -2.76
CA TRP A 188 14.13 10.58 -2.97
C TRP A 188 14.57 11.96 -3.44
N GLN A 189 15.61 12.52 -2.80
CA GLN A 189 16.15 13.83 -3.15
C GLN A 189 16.74 13.83 -4.56
N THR A 190 17.52 12.81 -4.91
CA THR A 190 18.11 12.67 -6.24
C THR A 190 17.04 12.61 -7.33
N LEU A 191 15.98 11.82 -7.14
CA LEU A 191 14.91 11.75 -8.14
C LEU A 191 14.10 13.04 -8.21
N ALA A 192 13.81 13.68 -7.06
CA ALA A 192 13.14 14.97 -7.04
C ALA A 192 13.94 16.05 -7.80
N GLN A 193 15.26 16.08 -7.64
CA GLN A 193 16.15 16.99 -8.39
C GLN A 193 16.13 16.73 -9.89
N GLN A 194 16.17 15.46 -10.32
CA GLN A 194 16.05 15.11 -11.74
C GLN A 194 14.72 15.58 -12.35
N LEU A 195 13.65 15.53 -11.56
CA LEU A 195 12.33 16.03 -11.94
C LEU A 195 12.16 17.54 -11.69
N ARG A 196 13.24 18.27 -11.38
CA ARG A 196 13.25 19.72 -11.12
C ARG A 196 12.28 20.16 -10.02
N MET A 197 12.09 19.32 -9.00
CA MET A 197 11.23 19.59 -7.85
C MET A 197 12.04 20.18 -6.68
N THR A 198 11.43 21.10 -5.93
CA THR A 198 11.99 21.54 -4.65
C THR A 198 11.89 20.41 -3.63
N SER A 199 12.99 20.07 -2.97
CA SER A 199 13.04 19.03 -1.95
C SER A 199 13.80 19.46 -0.71
N HIS A 200 13.30 19.05 0.45
CA HIS A 200 13.97 19.16 1.73
C HIS A 200 13.98 17.80 2.41
N ALA A 201 15.16 17.37 2.88
CA ALA A 201 15.29 16.15 3.67
C ALA A 201 15.67 16.52 5.10
N VAL A 202 15.26 15.68 6.07
CA VAL A 202 15.83 15.69 7.42
C VAL A 202 17.05 14.76 7.48
N CYS A 203 17.90 14.88 8.50
CA CYS A 203 19.06 14.01 8.68
C CYS A 203 18.88 13.04 9.85
N HIS A 204 18.39 11.83 9.59
CA HIS A 204 18.27 10.79 10.62
C HIS A 204 19.62 10.36 11.21
N GLN A 205 20.73 10.49 10.48
CA GLN A 205 22.08 10.22 11.01
C GLN A 205 22.44 11.18 12.15
N SER A 206 21.89 12.39 12.13
CA SER A 206 22.02 13.39 13.20
C SER A 206 20.89 13.32 14.22
N LYS A 207 20.07 12.24 14.22
CA LYS A 207 18.83 12.11 15.01
C LYS A 207 17.84 13.26 14.79
N GLU A 208 17.89 13.89 13.63
CA GLU A 208 16.99 14.97 13.26
C GLU A 208 15.75 14.38 12.57
N TRP A 209 14.64 14.31 13.31
CA TRP A 209 13.36 13.81 12.79
C TRP A 209 12.49 14.92 12.19
N THR A 210 12.77 16.17 12.58
CA THR A 210 12.10 17.36 12.07
C THR A 210 13.11 18.49 11.91
N ARG A 211 12.97 19.31 10.86
CA ARG A 211 13.80 20.51 10.66
C ARG A 211 12.97 21.69 10.22
N THR A 212 13.11 22.84 10.86
CA THR A 212 12.43 24.03 10.37
C THR A 212 13.24 24.69 9.25
N VAL A 213 12.64 24.85 8.06
CA VAL A 213 13.26 25.60 6.95
C VAL A 213 12.50 26.88 6.67
N GLN A 214 13.22 27.98 6.56
CA GLN A 214 12.68 29.21 5.99
C GLN A 214 12.55 29.02 4.48
N ASN A 215 11.39 29.33 3.95
CA ASN A 215 11.17 29.36 2.51
C ASN A 215 10.98 30.82 2.11
N LYS A 216 11.79 31.27 1.16
CA LYS A 216 11.79 32.66 0.70
C LYS A 216 10.55 33.03 -0.13
N HIS A 217 9.80 32.05 -0.65
CA HIS A 217 8.76 32.27 -1.65
C HIS A 217 7.32 32.31 -1.12
N TRP A 218 7.06 31.80 0.07
CA TRP A 218 5.75 31.92 0.68
C TRP A 218 5.89 32.81 1.90
N ARG A 219 4.97 33.77 2.05
CA ARG A 219 4.99 34.80 3.11
C ARG A 219 5.27 34.15 4.48
N ALA A 220 6.51 34.26 4.92
CA ALA A 220 7.09 33.94 6.23
C ALA A 220 6.29 33.01 7.18
N ARG A 221 6.35 31.68 7.04
CA ARG A 221 6.15 30.79 8.22
C ARG A 221 6.97 29.48 8.23
N HIS A 222 8.28 29.44 8.43
CA HIS A 222 8.94 28.21 8.98
C HIS A 222 8.32 26.81 8.61
N LEU A 223 8.69 26.23 7.47
CA LEU A 223 8.19 24.89 7.10
C LEU A 223 8.83 23.84 8.00
N LEU A 224 8.03 23.04 8.69
CA LEU A 224 8.53 21.83 9.37
C LEU A 224 8.87 20.78 8.30
N CYS A 225 10.10 20.28 8.24
CA CYS A 225 10.50 19.14 7.43
C CYS A 225 10.28 17.83 8.16
N GLY A 226 10.22 16.73 7.41
CA GLY A 226 9.99 15.38 7.90
C GLY A 226 8.67 14.79 7.39
N THR A 227 8.45 13.53 7.75
CA THR A 227 7.42 12.64 7.18
C THR A 227 6.35 12.24 8.19
N GLN A 228 6.09 13.08 9.20
CA GLN A 228 5.27 12.72 10.36
C GLN A 228 3.82 12.38 9.98
N THR A 229 3.29 12.97 8.92
CA THR A 229 1.93 12.67 8.43
C THR A 229 1.91 11.29 7.78
N LEU A 230 2.91 11.00 6.96
CA LEU A 230 3.08 9.73 6.26
C LEU A 230 3.42 8.59 7.24
N ASP A 231 4.19 8.86 8.29
CA ASP A 231 4.48 7.91 9.38
C ASP A 231 3.20 7.43 10.09
N ARG A 232 2.26 8.34 10.35
CA ARG A 232 0.95 7.98 10.91
C ARG A 232 0.15 7.13 9.93
N ALA A 233 0.20 7.46 8.64
CA ALA A 233 -0.44 6.66 7.60
C ALA A 233 0.17 5.25 7.50
N TRP A 234 1.49 5.10 7.74
CA TRP A 234 2.16 3.80 7.83
C TRP A 234 1.65 2.97 8.98
N GLN A 235 1.45 3.57 10.14
CA GLN A 235 0.89 2.81 11.25
C GLN A 235 -0.54 2.35 10.98
N SER A 236 -1.38 3.25 10.44
CA SER A 236 -2.74 2.92 10.01
C SER A 236 -2.76 1.81 8.95
N LEU A 237 -1.85 1.84 7.97
CA LEU A 237 -1.72 0.80 6.94
C LEU A 237 -1.31 -0.55 7.53
N LYS A 238 -0.34 -0.57 8.46
CA LYS A 238 0.12 -1.80 9.12
C LYS A 238 -1.00 -2.44 9.94
N ASP A 239 -1.79 -1.62 10.65
CA ASP A 239 -2.95 -2.09 11.39
C ASP A 239 -4.07 -2.58 10.46
N PHE A 240 -4.29 -1.88 9.34
CA PHE A 240 -5.25 -2.27 8.33
C PHE A 240 -4.90 -3.63 7.72
N VAL A 241 -3.68 -3.82 7.22
CA VAL A 241 -3.23 -5.10 6.63
C VAL A 241 -3.13 -6.18 7.70
N GLY A 242 -2.63 -5.83 8.89
CA GLY A 242 -2.52 -6.71 10.04
C GLY A 242 -1.36 -7.71 9.96
N PRO A 243 -0.87 -8.21 11.11
CA PRO A 243 0.27 -9.12 11.16
C PRO A 243 -0.07 -10.54 10.68
N LYS A 244 -1.34 -10.94 10.67
CA LYS A 244 -1.77 -12.31 10.34
C LYS A 244 -1.94 -12.60 8.84
N VAL A 245 -1.91 -11.58 7.98
CA VAL A 245 -2.05 -11.78 6.52
C VAL A 245 -0.80 -12.44 5.96
N SER A 246 -0.91 -13.51 5.19
CA SER A 246 0.30 -14.10 4.58
C SER A 246 0.94 -13.14 3.58
N ARG A 247 2.25 -12.95 3.67
CA ARG A 247 3.04 -12.17 2.69
C ARG A 247 3.47 -13.03 1.50
N LYS A 248 3.32 -14.34 1.61
CA LYS A 248 3.77 -15.31 0.61
C LYS A 248 2.59 -16.15 0.13
N THR A 249 2.56 -16.40 -1.17
CA THR A 249 1.73 -17.42 -1.80
C THR A 249 2.65 -18.43 -2.51
N GLY A 250 2.22 -19.69 -2.56
CA GLY A 250 3.00 -20.77 -3.17
C GLY A 250 4.19 -21.22 -2.33
N HIS A 251 4.87 -22.25 -2.82
CA HIS A 251 5.95 -22.95 -2.12
C HIS A 251 7.13 -23.24 -3.06
N GLY A 252 8.31 -23.45 -2.46
CA GLY A 252 9.52 -23.85 -3.19
C GLY A 252 9.90 -22.90 -4.33
N GLN A 253 9.99 -23.45 -5.55
CA GLN A 253 10.37 -22.70 -6.75
C GLN A 253 9.30 -21.68 -7.20
N HIS A 254 8.04 -21.89 -6.80
CA HIS A 254 6.87 -21.10 -7.19
C HIS A 254 6.42 -20.11 -6.10
N ALA A 255 7.20 -19.98 -5.02
CA ALA A 255 6.94 -18.98 -4.00
C ALA A 255 6.98 -17.57 -4.61
N HIS A 256 5.94 -16.78 -4.36
CA HIS A 256 5.81 -15.41 -4.83
C HIS A 256 5.08 -14.56 -3.80
N GLU A 257 5.06 -13.26 -4.05
CA GLU A 257 4.40 -12.30 -3.19
C GLU A 257 2.87 -12.51 -3.15
N SER A 258 2.23 -12.30 -1.99
CA SER A 258 0.77 -12.41 -1.88
C SER A 258 0.03 -11.25 -2.56
N PHE A 259 -0.78 -11.57 -3.57
CA PHE A 259 -1.66 -10.58 -4.22
C PHE A 259 -2.68 -9.97 -3.28
N LEU A 260 -3.10 -10.69 -2.23
CA LEU A 260 -4.00 -10.17 -1.20
C LEU A 260 -3.44 -8.90 -0.54
N VAL A 261 -2.13 -8.84 -0.30
CA VAL A 261 -1.50 -7.64 0.27
C VAL A 261 -1.63 -6.43 -0.68
N ARG A 262 -1.50 -6.65 -2.00
CA ARG A 262 -1.68 -5.59 -3.02
C ARG A 262 -3.12 -5.09 -3.05
N ASP A 263 -4.09 -5.98 -2.93
CA ASP A 263 -5.50 -5.61 -2.87
C ASP A 263 -5.84 -4.87 -1.58
N LEU A 264 -5.32 -5.31 -0.43
CA LEU A 264 -5.52 -4.61 0.84
C LEU A 264 -4.91 -3.19 0.84
N ILE A 265 -3.73 -3.00 0.25
CA ILE A 265 -3.14 -1.65 0.08
C ILE A 265 -4.02 -0.79 -0.83
N SER A 266 -4.59 -1.37 -1.89
CA SER A 266 -5.45 -0.64 -2.82
C SER A 266 -6.79 -0.28 -2.17
N GLN A 267 -7.38 -1.23 -1.43
CA GLN A 267 -8.57 -1.02 -0.61
C GLN A 267 -8.33 0.08 0.43
N PHE A 268 -7.19 0.04 1.13
CA PHE A 268 -6.80 1.06 2.09
C PHE A 268 -6.75 2.45 1.45
N MET A 269 -6.07 2.61 0.31
CA MET A 269 -6.03 3.89 -0.42
C MET A 269 -7.43 4.39 -0.77
N TYR A 270 -8.33 3.51 -1.24
CA TYR A 270 -9.71 3.89 -1.54
C TYR A 270 -10.43 4.42 -0.31
N ARG A 271 -10.37 3.68 0.81
CA ARG A 271 -11.00 4.09 2.08
C ARG A 271 -10.44 5.41 2.59
N GLN A 272 -9.12 5.59 2.59
CA GLN A 272 -8.50 6.85 3.00
C GLN A 272 -8.90 8.02 2.08
N SER A 273 -9.09 7.78 0.80
CA SER A 273 -9.49 8.82 -0.16
C SER A 273 -10.89 9.38 0.08
N MET A 274 -11.76 8.60 0.71
CA MET A 274 -13.13 9.00 1.04
C MET A 274 -13.24 9.75 2.37
N GLY A 275 -12.24 9.64 3.24
CA GLY A 275 -12.34 10.07 4.63
C GLY A 275 -13.31 9.22 5.45
N ASN A 276 -13.65 9.70 6.65
CA ASN A 276 -14.68 9.06 7.46
C ASN A 276 -16.05 9.43 6.88
N LEU A 277 -16.79 8.44 6.40
CA LEU A 277 -18.15 8.61 5.91
C LEU A 277 -19.13 7.92 6.86
N GLU A 278 -20.35 8.46 6.91
CA GLU A 278 -21.47 7.74 7.52
C GLU A 278 -21.75 6.43 6.77
N PRO A 279 -22.13 5.34 7.47
CA PRO A 279 -22.32 4.02 6.85
C PRO A 279 -23.27 4.02 5.65
N GLY A 280 -24.33 4.82 5.68
CA GLY A 280 -25.27 4.96 4.56
C GLY A 280 -24.61 5.57 3.32
N VAL A 281 -23.78 6.59 3.50
CA VAL A 281 -23.02 7.22 2.41
C VAL A 281 -21.98 6.24 1.85
N PHE A 282 -21.36 5.45 2.72
CA PHE A 282 -20.42 4.42 2.29
C PHE A 282 -21.07 3.36 1.43
N LEU A 283 -22.26 2.91 1.81
CA LEU A 283 -23.03 1.93 1.04
C LEU A 283 -23.34 2.45 -0.36
N LEU A 284 -23.70 3.74 -0.49
CA LEU A 284 -23.91 4.39 -1.79
C LEU A 284 -22.63 4.39 -2.63
N ARG A 285 -21.48 4.77 -2.04
CA ARG A 285 -20.17 4.73 -2.73
C ARG A 285 -19.77 3.33 -3.14
N LEU A 286 -20.07 2.31 -2.32
CA LEU A 286 -19.85 0.92 -2.66
C LEU A 286 -20.75 0.49 -3.84
N GLY A 287 -22.02 0.90 -3.84
CA GLY A 287 -22.94 0.66 -4.96
C GLY A 287 -22.44 1.27 -6.28
N GLU A 288 -21.97 2.52 -6.25
CA GLU A 288 -21.27 3.13 -7.39
C GLU A 288 -20.04 2.29 -7.78
N ALA A 289 -19.28 1.80 -6.79
CA ALA A 289 -18.08 1.02 -7.02
C ALA A 289 -18.35 -0.24 -7.84
N PHE A 290 -19.44 -0.94 -7.56
CA PHE A 290 -19.89 -2.12 -8.28
C PHE A 290 -20.29 -1.83 -9.74
N ARG A 291 -20.98 -0.71 -10.02
CA ARG A 291 -21.45 -0.38 -11.38
C ARG A 291 -20.30 -0.23 -12.38
N VAL A 292 -19.29 0.57 -12.04
CA VAL A 292 -18.14 0.81 -12.94
C VAL A 292 -17.32 -0.46 -13.22
N LEU A 293 -17.39 -1.45 -12.35
CA LEU A 293 -16.75 -2.74 -12.56
C LEU A 293 -17.56 -3.73 -13.40
N ALA A 294 -18.85 -3.47 -13.59
CA ALA A 294 -19.69 -4.19 -14.53
C ALA A 294 -19.55 -3.62 -15.96
N ASP A 295 -19.25 -2.32 -16.07
CA ASP A 295 -19.06 -1.61 -17.34
C ASP A 295 -17.61 -1.64 -17.86
N ALA A 296 -16.70 -2.32 -17.14
CA ALA A 296 -15.33 -2.53 -17.61
C ALA A 296 -15.31 -3.70 -18.61
N PRO A 297 -14.77 -3.50 -19.84
CA PRO A 297 -14.73 -4.53 -20.88
C PRO A 297 -13.90 -5.76 -20.49
#